data_AF-A0A6P6EQK2-F1
#
_entry.id   AF-A0A6P6EQK2-F1
#
_cell.length_a   1.000
_cell.length_b   1.000
_cell.length_c   1.000
_cell.angle_alpha   90.00
_cell.angle_beta   90.00
_cell.angle_gamma   90.00
#
_symmetry.space_group_name_H-M   'P 1'
#
loop_
_entity.id
_entity.type
_entity.pdbx_description
1 polymer ?
#
loop_
_entity_poly.entity_id
_entity_poly.type
_entity_poly.pdbx_seq_one_letter_code
_entity_poly.pdbx_strand_id
1 'polypeptide(L)'
;MDLHFRNGGKLGKAAAAKATTNILRSGKKCSTSPQKPKTPEIGAAHVLELPLGVKLPVFPGMTNVLYRTHISEKLYQPFWGFNLTDPYCQLMETTYNNLHDPHLKSYYHRNSMLTTLRRGGFITSNNNVICSLSEFNKYRQYLTRLKIDTEREYKKQHNSAVNPSRPGICYAGHKVHDNCDAAKLQQYPLRKEAQAAANQELVMNRGYLDRIRKEMKIEDRTEYQRLFCIQKEDRMCKDHHARRLHLCGKIEEEWKDKEKFLLTKLGEEAARDMTIEQCERIREKTAQKRQAYLEKKIHIIYQKCVKMAMKKNQKEEPVRKKAKMKQGLFTFLKLITRFVLVLKNYHPYYPVSRMYKITQQNKRIIKKKAKHQIP
;
A
#
# COMPACT_ATOMS: atom_id res chain seq x y z
N MET A 1 13.07 -5.94 36.37
CA MET A 1 13.98 -4.79 36.18
C MET A 1 13.23 -3.77 35.34
N ASP A 2 12.36 -3.01 36.01
CA ASP A 2 11.62 -1.89 35.45
C ASP A 2 12.47 -0.61 35.46
N LEU A 3 12.05 0.33 34.60
CA LEU A 3 12.24 1.79 34.64
C LEU A 3 13.26 2.42 33.66
N HIS A 4 12.77 3.55 33.12
CA HIS A 4 13.43 4.60 32.32
C HIS A 4 13.58 4.24 30.81
N PHE A 5 12.88 4.87 29.85
CA PHE A 5 12.58 6.29 29.70
C PHE A 5 11.23 6.53 28.99
N ARG A 6 10.40 7.38 29.61
CA ARG A 6 9.28 8.08 29.00
C ARG A 6 9.57 9.57 29.16
N ASN A 7 9.74 10.31 28.05
CA ASN A 7 9.18 11.65 27.80
C ASN A 7 9.93 12.41 26.69
N GLY A 8 9.14 13.16 25.92
CA GLY A 8 9.52 13.95 24.76
C GLY A 8 8.69 13.50 23.56
N GLY A 9 7.51 14.01 23.27
CA GLY A 9 7.00 15.36 23.49
C GLY A 9 6.32 15.74 22.18
N LYS A 10 4.99 15.80 22.20
CA LYS A 10 4.13 16.22 21.09
C LYS A 10 4.59 17.58 20.53
N LEU A 11 4.85 17.67 19.23
CA LEU A 11 4.66 18.88 18.44
C LEU A 11 4.53 18.49 16.96
N GLY A 12 3.48 18.96 16.28
CA GLY A 12 3.33 18.77 14.82
C GLY A 12 2.06 18.06 14.32
N LYS A 13 0.92 18.13 15.02
CA LYS A 13 -0.41 17.89 14.41
C LYS A 13 -1.08 19.24 14.11
N ALA A 14 -0.71 19.87 13.00
CA ALA A 14 -1.47 21.01 12.42
C ALA A 14 -0.90 21.40 11.03
N ALA A 15 -1.04 20.57 9.99
CA ALA A 15 -0.78 21.02 8.60
C ALA A 15 -1.26 20.05 7.48
N ALA A 16 -2.27 19.20 7.69
CA ALA A 16 -2.73 18.28 6.63
C ALA A 16 -4.25 18.14 6.55
N ALA A 17 -4.95 19.23 6.86
CA ALA A 17 -6.39 19.35 6.61
C ALA A 17 -6.61 20.62 5.78
N LYS A 18 -6.43 20.50 4.46
CA LYS A 18 -7.01 21.38 3.44
C LYS A 18 -6.75 20.78 2.06
N ALA A 19 -7.81 20.75 1.25
CA ALA A 19 -7.87 20.41 -0.17
C ALA A 19 -8.05 18.92 -0.55
N THR A 20 -9.20 18.35 -0.17
CA THR A 20 -10.04 17.63 -1.14
C THR A 20 -10.96 18.65 -1.81
N THR A 21 -11.05 18.62 -3.14
CA THR A 21 -12.28 18.64 -3.98
C THR A 21 -12.03 19.29 -5.34
N ASN A 22 -12.64 18.69 -6.36
CA ASN A 22 -13.05 19.24 -7.67
C ASN A 22 -12.01 19.22 -8.80
N ILE A 23 -12.28 18.75 -10.04
CA ILE A 23 -13.51 18.33 -10.75
C ILE A 23 -13.10 17.52 -12.00
N LEU A 24 -13.94 16.54 -12.39
CA LEU A 24 -13.98 15.88 -13.71
C LEU A 24 -14.60 16.79 -14.79
N ARG A 25 -13.95 16.98 -15.96
CA ARG A 25 -14.61 16.83 -17.28
C ARG A 25 -13.64 16.84 -18.47
N SER A 26 -14.05 16.08 -19.48
CA SER A 26 -13.39 15.73 -20.73
C SER A 26 -13.26 16.88 -21.76
N GLY A 27 -12.23 16.78 -22.61
CA GLY A 27 -12.05 17.59 -23.82
C GLY A 27 -11.00 16.99 -24.76
N LYS A 28 -11.37 16.80 -26.03
CA LYS A 28 -10.63 16.13 -27.12
C LYS A 28 -9.43 16.94 -27.65
N LYS A 29 -8.39 16.18 -28.06
CA LYS A 29 -7.40 16.39 -29.15
C LYS A 29 -6.57 17.69 -29.17
N CYS A 30 -5.25 17.54 -29.02
CA CYS A 30 -4.28 17.93 -30.06
C CYS A 30 -2.90 17.33 -29.79
N SER A 31 -2.34 16.76 -30.85
CA SER A 31 -0.99 16.20 -30.97
C SER A 31 0.06 17.32 -31.05
N THR A 32 0.99 17.34 -30.10
CA THR A 32 2.41 17.69 -30.35
C THR A 32 3.18 17.40 -29.08
N SER A 33 4.02 16.38 -29.12
CA SER A 33 4.98 16.04 -28.08
C SER A 33 6.09 17.10 -28.00
N PRO A 34 6.29 17.80 -26.88
CA PRO A 34 7.60 18.37 -26.58
C PRO A 34 8.46 17.19 -26.13
N GLN A 35 9.41 16.77 -26.96
CA GLN A 35 10.43 15.85 -26.52
C GLN A 35 11.16 16.50 -25.33
N LYS A 36 10.89 16.00 -24.13
CA LYS A 36 11.76 16.25 -22.98
C LYS A 36 13.15 15.74 -23.36
N PRO A 37 14.23 16.48 -23.05
CA PRO A 37 15.56 15.92 -23.19
C PRO A 37 15.59 14.63 -22.37
N LYS A 38 15.89 13.50 -23.03
CA LYS A 38 16.14 12.23 -22.35
C LYS A 38 17.34 12.47 -21.45
N THR A 39 17.10 12.74 -20.18
CA THR A 39 18.14 12.64 -19.16
C THR A 39 18.69 11.22 -19.26
N PRO A 40 20.01 11.05 -19.37
CA PRO A 40 20.58 9.71 -19.34
C PRO A 40 20.17 9.09 -18.00
N GLU A 41 19.37 8.03 -18.05
CA GLU A 41 19.08 7.20 -16.88
C GLU A 41 20.39 6.50 -16.50
N ILE A 42 21.24 7.21 -15.75
CA ILE A 42 22.43 6.64 -15.12
C ILE A 42 21.89 5.75 -14.00
N GLY A 43 21.64 4.50 -14.33
CA GLY A 43 21.17 3.51 -13.36
C GLY A 43 22.17 3.37 -12.19
N ALA A 44 21.69 2.91 -11.04
CA ALA A 44 22.53 2.76 -9.83
C ALA A 44 23.81 1.93 -10.07
N ALA A 45 23.81 1.04 -11.07
CA ALA A 45 24.99 0.29 -11.51
C ALA A 45 26.08 1.19 -12.15
N HIS A 46 25.70 2.17 -12.98
CA HIS A 46 26.67 3.11 -13.57
C HIS A 46 27.35 3.95 -12.49
N VAL A 47 26.66 4.26 -11.40
CA VAL A 47 27.24 5.01 -10.27
C VAL A 47 28.44 4.28 -9.67
N LEU A 48 28.41 2.94 -9.59
CA LEU A 48 29.53 2.16 -9.08
C LEU A 48 30.74 2.19 -10.03
N GLU A 49 30.51 2.30 -11.34
CA GLU A 49 31.54 2.29 -12.39
C GLU A 49 32.23 3.64 -12.62
N LEU A 50 31.67 4.74 -12.10
CA LEU A 50 32.34 6.06 -12.19
C LEU A 50 33.74 6.02 -11.50
N PRO A 51 34.73 6.78 -12.01
CA PRO A 51 36.02 6.87 -11.35
C PRO A 51 35.91 7.67 -10.04
N LEU A 52 36.74 7.29 -9.06
CA LEU A 52 36.85 7.96 -7.79
C LEU A 52 37.35 9.40 -7.98
N GLY A 53 36.61 10.38 -7.45
CA GLY A 53 36.90 11.81 -7.59
C GLY A 53 35.92 12.58 -8.49
N VAL A 54 35.05 11.88 -9.24
CA VAL A 54 33.96 12.52 -9.98
C VAL A 54 32.76 12.75 -9.07
N LYS A 55 32.19 13.96 -9.11
CA LYS A 55 30.97 14.29 -8.36
C LYS A 55 29.81 13.42 -8.85
N LEU A 56 29.08 12.81 -7.92
CA LEU A 56 27.88 12.05 -8.23
C LEU A 56 26.80 13.00 -8.80
N PRO A 57 26.20 12.71 -9.97
CA PRO A 57 25.16 13.56 -10.53
C PRO A 57 23.91 13.49 -9.64
N VAL A 58 23.56 14.61 -9.01
CA VAL A 58 22.36 14.75 -8.18
C VAL A 58 21.31 15.53 -8.97
N PHE A 59 20.23 14.86 -9.36
CA PHE A 59 19.12 15.50 -10.06
C PHE A 59 18.01 15.90 -9.07
N PRO A 60 17.39 17.09 -9.22
CA PRO A 60 16.28 17.50 -8.38
C PRO A 60 15.09 16.56 -8.58
N GLY A 61 14.66 15.89 -7.50
CA GLY A 61 13.59 14.89 -7.51
C GLY A 61 14.05 13.43 -7.35
N MET A 62 15.36 13.15 -7.38
CA MET A 62 15.89 11.83 -7.06
C MET A 62 16.10 11.65 -5.56
N THR A 63 15.66 10.49 -5.04
CA THR A 63 16.04 10.04 -3.70
C THR A 63 17.46 9.47 -3.77
N ASN A 64 18.46 10.27 -3.40
CA ASN A 64 19.88 9.87 -3.40
C ASN A 64 20.22 8.96 -2.22
N VAL A 65 19.51 7.85 -2.08
CA VAL A 65 19.79 6.86 -1.04
C VAL A 65 20.93 5.97 -1.53
N LEU A 66 22.10 6.13 -0.92
CA LEU A 66 23.27 5.32 -1.20
C LEU A 66 23.18 4.00 -0.45
N TYR A 67 23.49 2.91 -1.13
CA TYR A 67 23.50 1.57 -0.55
C TYR A 67 24.70 0.77 -1.03
N ARG A 68 25.08 -0.24 -0.24
CA ARG A 68 26.18 -1.17 -0.57
C ARG A 68 25.59 -2.46 -1.15
N THR A 69 25.48 -3.50 -0.34
CA THR A 69 24.91 -4.81 -0.72
C THR A 69 23.53 -5.04 -0.10
N HIS A 70 22.91 -6.21 -0.37
CA HIS A 70 21.70 -6.60 0.33
C HIS A 70 22.00 -6.97 1.79
N ILE A 71 20.95 -6.95 2.61
CA ILE A 71 21.03 -7.41 3.99
C ILE A 71 21.51 -8.86 4.07
N SER A 72 22.42 -9.13 5.00
CA SER A 72 23.04 -10.43 5.25
C SER A 72 23.90 -10.96 4.09
N GLU A 73 24.30 -10.10 3.15
CA GLU A 73 25.34 -10.41 2.18
C GLU A 73 26.69 -9.92 2.69
N LYS A 74 27.72 -10.76 2.50
CA LYS A 74 29.10 -10.39 2.81
C LYS A 74 29.48 -9.14 2.03
N LEU A 75 29.76 -8.07 2.74
CA LEU A 75 30.18 -6.81 2.13
C LEU A 75 31.53 -6.96 1.41
N TYR A 76 32.41 -7.77 2.00
CA TYR A 76 33.77 -8.01 1.52
C TYR A 76 33.95 -9.48 1.19
N GLN A 77 34.51 -9.73 0.01
CA GLN A 77 34.76 -11.06 -0.51
C GLN A 77 36.24 -11.37 -0.32
N PRO A 78 36.60 -12.55 0.20
CA PRO A 78 37.99 -12.95 0.25
C PRO A 78 38.50 -13.04 -1.19
N PHE A 79 39.57 -12.29 -1.49
CA PHE A 79 40.30 -12.47 -2.74
C PHE A 79 41.02 -13.82 -2.72
N TRP A 80 41.38 -14.34 -3.89
CA TRP A 80 41.95 -15.68 -4.12
C TRP A 80 43.29 -15.96 -3.40
N GLY A 81 43.78 -15.04 -2.58
CA GLY A 81 44.97 -15.19 -1.76
C GLY A 81 45.17 -14.03 -0.78
N PHE A 82 46.19 -14.14 0.06
CA PHE A 82 46.61 -13.08 0.97
C PHE A 82 47.27 -11.94 0.19
N ASN A 83 46.71 -10.73 0.26
CA ASN A 83 47.25 -9.58 -0.45
C ASN A 83 48.33 -8.90 0.40
N LEU A 84 49.61 -9.17 0.09
CA LEU A 84 50.75 -8.52 0.74
C LEU A 84 50.88 -7.02 0.44
N THR A 85 50.09 -6.48 -0.51
CA THR A 85 50.14 -5.07 -0.90
C THR A 85 49.45 -4.15 0.13
N ASP A 86 48.56 -4.70 0.96
CA ASP A 86 47.85 -3.96 2.00
C ASP A 86 47.90 -4.73 3.35
N PRO A 87 49.07 -4.70 4.04
CA PRO A 87 49.28 -5.46 5.27
C PRO A 87 48.39 -5.00 6.43
N TYR A 88 47.88 -3.77 6.39
CA TYR A 88 47.03 -3.19 7.42
C TYR A 88 45.55 -3.21 7.05
N CYS A 89 45.17 -3.83 5.93
CA CYS A 89 43.80 -3.86 5.42
C CYS A 89 43.15 -2.47 5.35
N GLN A 90 43.90 -1.42 4.99
CA GLN A 90 43.36 -0.05 4.93
C GLN A 90 42.19 0.09 3.95
N LEU A 91 42.14 -0.76 2.93
CA LEU A 91 41.05 -0.82 1.95
C LEU A 91 39.78 -1.51 2.48
N MET A 92 39.90 -2.30 3.56
CA MET A 92 38.83 -3.07 4.18
C MET A 92 38.56 -2.56 5.59
N GLU A 93 37.43 -1.91 5.83
CA GLU A 93 37.12 -1.51 7.19
C GLU A 93 36.83 -2.77 8.03
N THR A 94 37.68 -3.04 9.03
CA THR A 94 37.54 -4.20 9.92
C THR A 94 36.41 -4.03 10.94
N THR A 95 35.69 -2.92 10.87
CA THR A 95 34.53 -2.65 11.72
C THR A 95 33.41 -3.62 11.38
N TYR A 96 33.07 -4.46 12.35
CA TYR A 96 31.97 -5.40 12.21
C TYR A 96 30.65 -4.67 12.00
N ASN A 97 29.90 -5.07 10.96
CA ASN A 97 28.55 -4.60 10.70
C ASN A 97 27.60 -5.80 10.66
N ASN A 98 26.68 -5.85 11.62
CA ASN A 98 25.71 -6.93 11.78
C ASN A 98 24.76 -7.05 10.56
N LEU A 99 24.44 -5.95 9.88
CA LEU A 99 23.54 -5.97 8.71
C LEU A 99 24.14 -6.71 7.51
N HIS A 100 25.45 -6.92 7.47
CA HIS A 100 26.15 -7.66 6.42
C HIS A 100 26.58 -9.08 6.84
N ASP A 101 26.17 -9.52 8.03
CA ASP A 101 26.50 -10.85 8.54
C ASP A 101 25.61 -11.93 7.89
N PRO A 102 26.18 -12.91 7.16
CA PRO A 102 25.43 -14.01 6.57
C PRO A 102 24.76 -14.93 7.60
N HIS A 103 25.34 -15.04 8.80
CA HIS A 103 24.79 -15.90 9.85
C HIS A 103 23.50 -15.32 10.45
N LEU A 104 23.31 -14.00 10.35
CA LEU A 104 22.10 -13.32 10.79
C LEU A 104 21.00 -13.29 9.72
N LYS A 105 21.19 -13.95 8.57
CA LYS A 105 20.22 -13.98 7.48
C LYS A 105 18.83 -14.42 7.92
N SER A 106 18.74 -15.53 8.67
CA SER A 106 17.47 -16.07 9.16
C SER A 106 16.75 -15.12 10.14
N TYR A 107 17.52 -14.37 10.93
CA TYR A 107 17.00 -13.38 11.87
C TYR A 107 16.42 -12.17 11.13
N TYR A 108 17.17 -11.61 10.19
CA TYR A 108 16.75 -10.43 9.44
C TYR A 108 15.66 -10.69 8.41
N HIS A 109 15.52 -11.91 7.89
CA HIS A 109 14.45 -12.26 6.93
C HIS A 109 13.05 -12.33 7.57
N ARG A 110 12.92 -12.19 8.90
CA ARG A 110 11.62 -12.11 9.57
C ARG A 110 10.92 -10.80 9.20
N ASN A 111 9.65 -10.87 8.79
CA ASN A 111 8.87 -9.69 8.37
C ASN A 111 8.81 -8.59 9.43
N SER A 112 8.76 -8.93 10.72
CA SER A 112 8.78 -7.96 11.83
C SER A 112 10.10 -7.18 11.87
N MET A 113 11.23 -7.85 11.65
CA MET A 113 12.56 -7.23 11.63
C MET A 113 12.74 -6.36 10.40
N LEU A 114 12.38 -6.84 9.21
CA LEU A 114 12.41 -6.02 7.99
C LEU A 114 11.56 -4.77 8.12
N THR A 115 10.37 -4.89 8.71
CA THR A 115 9.48 -3.74 8.93
C THR A 115 10.12 -2.73 9.90
N THR A 116 10.76 -3.21 10.96
CA THR A 116 11.46 -2.36 11.93
C THR A 116 12.66 -1.66 11.29
N LEU A 117 13.47 -2.38 10.51
CA LEU A 117 14.65 -1.83 9.82
C LEU A 117 14.27 -0.80 8.76
N ARG A 118 13.18 -1.02 8.01
CA ARG A 118 12.65 -0.04 7.05
C ARG A 118 12.16 1.22 7.74
N ARG A 119 11.42 1.06 8.86
CA ARG A 119 10.96 2.18 9.69
C ARG A 119 12.12 2.95 10.32
N GLY A 120 13.19 2.26 10.68
CA GLY A 120 14.42 2.85 11.21
C GLY A 120 15.34 3.47 10.17
N GLY A 121 15.05 3.34 8.86
CA GLY A 121 15.88 3.91 7.79
C GLY A 121 17.23 3.21 7.59
N PHE A 122 17.39 1.97 8.08
CA PHE A 122 18.63 1.19 7.89
C PHE A 122 18.66 0.47 6.55
N ILE A 123 17.48 0.14 6.01
CA ILE A 123 17.35 -0.58 4.75
C ILE A 123 16.36 0.09 3.81
N THR A 124 16.62 -0.08 2.51
CA THR A 124 15.75 0.37 1.42
C THR A 124 14.53 -0.56 1.30
N SER A 125 13.50 -0.16 0.53
CA SER A 125 12.37 -1.03 0.15
C SER A 125 12.83 -2.37 -0.44
N ASN A 126 13.96 -2.36 -1.17
CA ASN A 126 14.55 -3.52 -1.84
C ASN A 126 15.49 -4.33 -0.92
N ASN A 127 15.45 -4.10 0.39
CA ASN A 127 16.30 -4.75 1.40
C ASN A 127 17.82 -4.48 1.24
N ASN A 128 18.18 -3.37 0.60
CA ASN A 128 19.57 -2.92 0.49
C ASN A 128 19.97 -2.13 1.73
N VAL A 129 21.17 -2.36 2.25
CA VAL A 129 21.69 -1.66 3.43
C VAL A 129 22.09 -0.24 3.05
N ILE A 130 21.47 0.74 3.70
CA ILE A 130 21.73 2.17 3.48
C ILE A 130 23.07 2.52 4.13
N CYS A 131 23.84 3.40 3.48
CA CYS A 131 25.17 3.79 3.94
C CYS A 131 25.42 5.29 3.77
N SER A 132 26.43 5.77 4.48
CA SER A 132 26.95 7.13 4.31
C SER A 132 27.75 7.27 3.01
N LEU A 133 27.93 8.51 2.55
CA LEU A 133 28.75 8.79 1.36
C LEU A 133 30.21 8.33 1.54
N SER A 134 30.76 8.44 2.75
CA SER A 134 32.11 7.98 3.07
C SER A 134 32.24 6.47 2.88
N GLU A 135 31.32 5.71 3.50
CA GLU A 135 31.29 4.25 3.38
C GLU A 135 31.04 3.78 1.94
N PHE A 136 30.17 4.47 1.21
CA PHE A 136 29.91 4.17 -0.19
C PHE A 136 31.15 4.37 -1.05
N ASN A 137 31.90 5.44 -0.84
CA ASN A 137 33.15 5.69 -1.56
C ASN A 137 34.23 4.66 -1.23
N LYS A 138 34.40 4.30 0.05
CA LYS A 138 35.30 3.19 0.45
C LYS A 138 34.92 1.89 -0.24
N TYR A 139 33.64 1.56 -0.29
CA TYR A 139 33.13 0.36 -0.95
C TYR A 139 33.45 0.35 -2.46
N ARG A 140 33.32 1.50 -3.14
CA ARG A 140 33.70 1.63 -4.56
C ARG A 140 35.20 1.49 -4.81
N GLN A 141 36.04 2.03 -3.92
CA GLN A 141 37.49 1.81 -3.97
C GLN A 141 37.81 0.32 -3.89
N TYR A 142 37.19 -0.37 -2.94
CA TYR A 142 37.35 -1.81 -2.77
C TYR A 142 36.93 -2.59 -4.04
N LEU A 143 35.74 -2.34 -4.59
CA LEU A 143 35.27 -3.04 -5.79
C LEU A 143 36.18 -2.81 -6.99
N THR A 144 36.64 -1.57 -7.18
CA THR A 144 37.57 -1.22 -8.26
C THR A 144 38.89 -1.98 -8.11
N ARG A 145 39.41 -2.06 -6.87
CA ARG A 145 40.65 -2.78 -6.60
C ARG A 145 40.50 -4.29 -6.83
N LEU A 146 39.39 -4.87 -6.37
CA LEU A 146 39.08 -6.28 -6.57
C LEU A 146 39.02 -6.61 -8.07
N LYS A 147 38.37 -5.75 -8.87
CA LYS A 147 38.35 -5.91 -10.34
C LYS A 147 39.76 -5.91 -10.93
N ILE A 148 40.58 -4.91 -10.60
CA ILE A 148 41.96 -4.80 -11.11
C ILE A 148 42.80 -6.02 -10.71
N ASP A 149 42.69 -6.47 -9.45
CA ASP A 149 43.47 -7.60 -8.95
C ASP A 149 43.01 -8.92 -9.59
N THR A 150 41.70 -9.12 -9.81
CA THR A 150 41.20 -10.30 -10.56
C THR A 150 41.70 -10.32 -12.02
N GLU A 151 41.67 -9.18 -12.71
CA GLU A 151 42.20 -9.08 -14.09
C GLU A 151 43.71 -9.34 -14.15
N ARG A 152 44.46 -8.82 -13.17
CA ARG A 152 45.91 -9.06 -13.06
C ARG A 152 46.22 -10.53 -12.85
N GLU A 153 45.48 -11.20 -11.98
CA GLU A 153 45.68 -12.63 -11.70
C GLU A 153 45.29 -13.50 -12.90
N TYR A 154 44.20 -13.16 -13.59
CA TYR A 154 43.83 -13.82 -14.84
C TYR A 154 44.92 -13.69 -15.91
N LYS A 155 45.51 -12.48 -16.06
CA LYS A 155 46.66 -12.25 -16.95
C LYS A 155 47.89 -13.04 -16.53
N LYS A 156 48.18 -13.15 -15.24
CA LYS A 156 49.29 -13.98 -14.74
C LYS A 156 49.07 -15.45 -15.06
N GLN A 157 47.91 -16.01 -14.75
CA GLN A 157 47.59 -17.41 -15.05
C GLN A 157 47.69 -17.69 -16.55
N HIS A 158 47.13 -16.82 -17.38
CA HIS A 158 47.24 -16.91 -18.83
C HIS A 158 48.69 -16.79 -19.32
N ASN A 159 49.47 -15.85 -18.81
CA ASN A 159 50.88 -15.66 -19.21
C ASN A 159 51.78 -16.82 -18.75
N SER A 160 51.55 -17.36 -17.55
CA SER A 160 52.26 -18.54 -17.02
C SER A 160 51.90 -19.82 -17.79
N ALA A 161 50.66 -19.94 -18.28
CA ALA A 161 50.24 -21.04 -19.13
C ALA A 161 50.78 -20.94 -20.57
N VAL A 162 50.92 -19.73 -21.11
CA VAL A 162 51.39 -19.49 -22.49
C VAL A 162 52.92 -19.44 -22.60
N ASN A 163 53.65 -19.08 -21.53
CA ASN A 163 55.13 -18.99 -21.54
C ASN A 163 55.77 -19.70 -20.33
N PRO A 164 55.80 -21.05 -20.30
CA PRO A 164 56.51 -21.79 -19.25
C PRO A 164 58.05 -21.69 -19.33
N SER A 165 58.62 -21.16 -20.43
CA SER A 165 60.06 -21.19 -20.71
C SER A 165 60.66 -19.79 -20.91
N ARG A 166 60.80 -19.00 -19.84
CA ARG A 166 61.82 -17.95 -19.79
C ARG A 166 62.38 -17.81 -18.37
N PRO A 167 63.37 -18.63 -17.99
CA PRO A 167 64.29 -18.23 -16.93
C PRO A 167 65.04 -16.99 -17.42
N GLY A 168 65.02 -15.93 -16.62
CA GLY A 168 65.66 -14.66 -16.93
C GLY A 168 67.15 -14.83 -17.24
N ILE A 169 67.55 -14.34 -18.41
CA ILE A 169 68.95 -14.10 -18.71
C ILE A 169 69.33 -12.80 -17.98
N CYS A 170 70.14 -12.93 -16.93
CA CYS A 170 70.82 -11.82 -16.27
C CYS A 170 72.33 -12.07 -16.32
N TYR A 171 73.06 -11.00 -16.62
CA TYR A 171 74.43 -10.93 -17.12
C TYR A 171 75.52 -11.21 -16.08
N ALA A 172 76.62 -11.81 -16.52
CA ALA A 172 77.97 -11.47 -16.06
C ALA A 172 78.97 -11.79 -17.17
N GLY A 173 79.42 -10.75 -17.88
CA GLY A 173 80.60 -10.86 -18.72
C GLY A 173 81.84 -11.03 -17.85
N HIS A 174 82.84 -11.73 -18.38
CA HIS A 174 84.26 -11.41 -18.28
C HIS A 174 84.98 -12.26 -19.34
N LYS A 175 85.55 -11.59 -20.34
CA LYS A 175 86.56 -12.19 -21.23
C LYS A 175 87.90 -12.15 -20.50
N VAL A 176 88.58 -13.29 -20.38
CA VAL A 176 90.05 -13.31 -20.27
C VAL A 176 90.59 -14.47 -21.11
N HIS A 177 91.44 -14.06 -22.04
CA HIS A 177 92.42 -14.71 -22.91
C HIS A 177 92.60 -16.24 -22.92
N ASP A 178 92.71 -16.75 -24.16
CA ASP A 178 93.25 -18.06 -24.54
C ASP A 178 94.65 -18.29 -23.95
N ASN A 179 94.88 -19.51 -23.45
CA ASN A 179 96.07 -20.31 -23.75
C ASN A 179 95.77 -21.81 -23.52
N CYS A 180 96.14 -22.60 -24.53
CA CYS A 180 95.85 -24.00 -24.74
C CYS A 180 96.64 -24.93 -23.78
N ASP A 181 96.05 -26.10 -23.53
CA ASP A 181 96.59 -27.33 -22.90
C ASP A 181 96.50 -27.55 -21.37
N ALA A 182 96.11 -26.56 -20.55
CA ALA A 182 95.72 -26.82 -19.15
C ALA A 182 94.23 -27.25 -18.99
N ALA A 183 93.37 -26.91 -19.95
CA ALA A 183 91.92 -27.08 -19.86
C ALA A 183 91.45 -28.56 -19.94
N LYS A 184 92.22 -29.42 -20.64
CA LYS A 184 91.86 -30.84 -20.83
C LYS A 184 91.99 -31.67 -19.55
N LEU A 185 92.95 -31.32 -18.68
CA LEU A 185 93.15 -32.02 -17.39
C LEU A 185 92.16 -31.55 -16.31
N GLN A 186 91.68 -30.31 -16.37
CA GLN A 186 90.62 -29.81 -15.48
C GLN A 186 89.21 -30.29 -15.88
N GLN A 187 88.96 -30.55 -17.17
CA GLN A 187 87.65 -31.02 -17.66
C GLN A 187 87.27 -32.44 -17.20
N TYR A 188 88.24 -33.31 -16.89
CA TYR A 188 87.97 -34.71 -16.56
C TYR A 188 87.27 -34.91 -15.20
N PRO A 189 87.73 -34.31 -14.07
CA PRO A 189 86.99 -34.36 -12.80
C PRO A 189 85.63 -33.66 -12.90
N LEU A 190 85.56 -32.50 -13.57
CA LEU A 190 84.32 -31.75 -13.79
C LEU A 190 83.26 -32.56 -14.56
N ARG A 191 83.67 -33.38 -15.53
CA ARG A 191 82.75 -34.24 -16.30
C ARG A 191 82.18 -35.39 -15.47
N LYS A 192 82.98 -35.98 -14.57
CA LYS A 192 82.52 -37.03 -13.64
C LYS A 192 81.57 -36.45 -12.59
N GLU A 193 81.87 -35.26 -12.06
CA GLU A 193 80.99 -34.56 -11.13
C GLU A 193 79.69 -34.13 -11.79
N ALA A 194 79.73 -33.63 -13.04
CA ALA A 194 78.53 -33.31 -13.80
C ALA A 194 77.66 -34.54 -14.12
N GLN A 195 78.26 -35.69 -14.42
CA GLN A 195 77.52 -36.95 -14.60
C GLN A 195 76.95 -37.48 -13.27
N ALA A 196 77.68 -37.36 -12.16
CA ALA A 196 77.19 -37.72 -10.84
C ALA A 196 76.02 -36.82 -10.41
N ALA A 197 76.12 -35.51 -10.65
CA ALA A 197 75.06 -34.54 -10.40
C ALA A 197 73.84 -34.81 -11.29
N ALA A 198 74.03 -35.07 -12.59
CA ALA A 198 72.93 -35.42 -13.49
C ALA A 198 72.25 -36.74 -13.08
N ASN A 199 73.01 -37.75 -12.65
CA ASN A 199 72.45 -39.01 -12.16
C ASN A 199 71.69 -38.82 -10.83
N GLN A 200 72.19 -37.98 -9.92
CA GLN A 200 71.47 -37.62 -8.70
C GLN A 200 70.18 -36.85 -9.02
N GLU A 201 70.22 -35.91 -9.96
CA GLU A 201 69.06 -35.14 -10.40
C GLU A 201 68.01 -36.04 -11.06
N LEU A 202 68.40 -37.02 -11.88
CA LEU A 202 67.48 -38.02 -12.44
C LEU A 202 66.80 -38.87 -11.36
N VAL A 203 67.54 -39.28 -10.32
CA VAL A 203 66.98 -40.03 -9.19
C VAL A 203 66.01 -39.17 -8.38
N MET A 204 66.37 -37.92 -8.11
CA MET A 204 65.50 -36.96 -7.43
C MET A 204 64.23 -36.68 -8.25
N ASN A 205 64.37 -36.42 -9.55
CA ASN A 205 63.27 -36.16 -10.48
C ASN A 205 62.31 -37.36 -10.57
N ARG A 206 62.83 -38.59 -10.55
CA ARG A 206 61.99 -39.79 -10.49
C ARG A 206 61.17 -39.87 -9.21
N GLY A 207 61.76 -39.51 -8.07
CA GLY A 207 61.05 -39.43 -6.78
C GLY A 207 59.95 -38.36 -6.74
N TYR A 208 60.17 -37.21 -7.39
CA TYR A 208 59.14 -36.16 -7.52
C TYR A 208 57.98 -36.62 -8.41
N LEU A 209 58.26 -37.24 -9.55
CA LEU A 209 57.23 -37.76 -10.46
C LEU A 209 56.38 -38.87 -9.81
N ASP A 210 57.00 -39.74 -9.01
CA ASP A 210 56.26 -40.78 -8.26
C ASP A 210 55.38 -40.19 -7.15
N ARG A 211 55.78 -39.07 -6.54
CA ARG A 211 54.95 -38.35 -5.56
C ARG A 211 53.74 -37.70 -6.23
N ILE A 212 53.94 -36.99 -7.35
CA ILE A 212 52.86 -36.40 -8.17
C ILE A 212 51.87 -37.50 -8.59
N ARG A 213 52.35 -38.65 -9.05
CA ARG A 213 51.47 -39.77 -9.44
C ARG A 213 50.65 -40.34 -8.27
N LYS A 214 51.20 -40.34 -7.05
CA LYS A 214 50.47 -40.77 -5.85
C LYS A 214 49.44 -39.72 -5.43
N GLU A 215 49.78 -38.44 -5.49
CA GLU A 215 48.86 -37.33 -5.19
C GLU A 215 47.66 -37.33 -6.13
N MET A 216 47.88 -37.45 -7.44
CA MET A 216 46.80 -37.59 -8.44
C MET A 216 45.83 -38.73 -8.11
N LYS A 217 46.34 -39.91 -7.74
CA LYS A 217 45.49 -41.05 -7.36
C LYS A 217 44.70 -40.82 -6.07
N ILE A 218 45.22 -40.01 -5.16
CA ILE A 218 44.50 -39.63 -3.93
C ILE A 218 43.41 -38.62 -4.27
N GLU A 219 43.73 -37.62 -5.10
CA GLU A 219 42.78 -36.64 -5.60
C GLU A 219 41.60 -37.31 -6.30
N ASP A 220 41.85 -38.19 -7.28
CA ASP A 220 40.80 -38.94 -7.97
C ASP A 220 39.85 -39.64 -6.98
N ARG A 221 40.40 -40.34 -5.98
CA ARG A 221 39.60 -41.03 -4.95
C ARG A 221 38.75 -40.06 -4.12
N THR A 222 39.31 -38.90 -3.77
CA THR A 222 38.57 -37.87 -3.03
C THR A 222 37.51 -37.20 -3.89
N GLU A 223 37.76 -36.99 -5.18
CA GLU A 223 36.80 -36.44 -6.13
C GLU A 223 35.61 -37.39 -6.34
N TYR A 224 35.86 -38.69 -6.51
CA TYR A 224 34.80 -39.70 -6.57
C TYR A 224 33.93 -39.72 -5.30
N GLN A 225 34.54 -39.61 -4.11
CA GLN A 225 33.81 -39.52 -2.85
C GLN A 225 32.98 -38.23 -2.75
N ARG A 226 33.54 -37.08 -3.15
CA ARG A 226 32.82 -35.79 -3.19
C ARG A 226 31.63 -35.84 -4.15
N LEU A 227 31.81 -36.38 -5.35
CA LEU A 227 30.74 -36.54 -6.35
C LEU A 227 29.63 -37.45 -5.82
N PHE A 228 29.98 -38.53 -5.13
CA PHE A 228 29.00 -39.41 -4.50
C PHE A 228 28.19 -38.70 -3.40
N CYS A 229 28.85 -37.89 -2.56
CA CYS A 229 28.19 -37.06 -1.55
C CYS A 229 27.20 -36.07 -2.20
N ILE A 230 27.64 -35.33 -3.22
CA ILE A 230 26.80 -34.38 -3.95
C ILE A 230 25.58 -35.09 -4.57
N GLN A 231 25.79 -36.25 -5.21
CA GLN A 231 24.69 -37.00 -5.82
C GLN A 231 23.67 -37.50 -4.78
N LYS A 232 24.13 -37.90 -3.59
CA LYS A 232 23.25 -38.29 -2.49
C LYS A 232 22.45 -37.10 -1.96
N GLU A 233 23.10 -35.95 -1.79
CA GLU A 233 22.44 -34.70 -1.37
C GLU A 233 21.40 -34.23 -2.39
N ASP A 234 21.71 -34.32 -3.69
CA ASP A 234 20.77 -34.02 -4.78
C ASP A 234 19.51 -34.88 -4.72
N ARG A 235 19.65 -36.19 -4.45
CA ARG A 235 18.50 -37.11 -4.27
C ARG A 235 17.66 -36.68 -3.08
N MET A 236 18.29 -36.39 -1.94
CA MET A 236 17.60 -35.93 -0.74
C MET A 236 16.87 -34.59 -0.98
N CYS A 237 17.50 -33.67 -1.72
CA CYS A 237 16.92 -32.38 -2.08
C CYS A 237 15.69 -32.57 -3.00
N LYS A 238 15.78 -33.45 -4.01
CA LYS A 238 14.66 -33.78 -4.91
C LYS A 238 13.50 -34.40 -4.14
N ASP A 239 13.75 -35.35 -3.25
CA ASP A 239 12.71 -35.98 -2.44
C ASP A 239 12.06 -34.98 -1.47
N HIS A 240 12.86 -34.12 -0.85
CA HIS A 240 12.33 -33.05 0.00
C HIS A 240 11.46 -32.08 -0.80
N HIS A 241 11.90 -31.70 -2.01
CA HIS A 241 11.11 -30.86 -2.91
C HIS A 241 9.78 -31.52 -3.32
N ALA A 242 9.82 -32.80 -3.70
CA ALA A 242 8.63 -33.58 -4.06
C ALA A 242 7.63 -33.69 -2.91
N ARG A 243 8.09 -33.99 -1.68
CA ARG A 243 7.26 -34.01 -0.48
C ARG A 243 6.60 -32.67 -0.21
N ARG A 244 7.34 -31.57 -0.40
CA ARG A 244 6.84 -30.21 -0.19
C ARG A 244 5.78 -29.84 -1.22
N LEU A 245 5.97 -30.20 -2.49
CA LEU A 245 4.97 -30.02 -3.55
C LEU A 245 3.70 -30.81 -3.27
N HIS A 246 3.83 -32.09 -2.88
CA HIS A 246 2.68 -32.93 -2.52
C HIS A 246 1.89 -32.33 -1.34
N LEU A 247 2.56 -31.81 -0.32
CA LEU A 247 1.89 -31.13 0.79
C LEU A 247 1.16 -29.85 0.34
N CYS A 248 1.78 -29.06 -0.54
CA CYS A 248 1.13 -27.87 -1.11
C CYS A 248 -0.13 -28.26 -1.91
N GLY A 249 -0.05 -29.33 -2.71
CA GLY A 249 -1.20 -29.87 -3.45
C GLY A 249 -2.36 -30.27 -2.54
N LYS A 250 -2.08 -31.00 -1.44
CA LYS A 250 -3.10 -31.36 -0.44
C LYS A 250 -3.79 -30.14 0.16
N ILE A 251 -3.01 -29.12 0.54
CA ILE A 251 -3.56 -27.88 1.09
C ILE A 251 -4.44 -27.19 0.05
N GLU A 252 -4.02 -27.15 -1.22
CA GLU A 252 -4.79 -26.54 -2.31
C GLU A 252 -6.12 -27.27 -2.56
N GLU A 253 -6.12 -28.60 -2.53
CA GLU A 253 -7.34 -29.42 -2.61
C GLU A 253 -8.30 -29.11 -1.44
N GLU A 254 -7.80 -29.07 -0.20
CA GLU A 254 -8.61 -28.67 0.95
C GLU A 254 -9.20 -27.26 0.82
N TRP A 255 -8.45 -26.33 0.23
CA TRP A 255 -8.94 -24.97 -0.05
C TRP A 255 -10.03 -24.98 -1.12
N LYS A 256 -9.89 -25.78 -2.18
CA LYS A 256 -10.92 -25.94 -3.22
C LYS A 256 -12.21 -26.53 -2.65
N ASP A 257 -12.10 -27.52 -1.77
CA ASP A 257 -13.26 -28.11 -1.10
C ASP A 257 -13.96 -27.10 -0.18
N LYS A 258 -13.19 -26.31 0.59
CA LYS A 258 -13.74 -25.23 1.42
C LYS A 258 -14.42 -24.15 0.58
N GLU A 259 -13.81 -23.74 -0.53
CA GLU A 259 -14.39 -22.77 -1.46
C GLU A 259 -15.70 -23.28 -2.05
N LYS A 260 -15.73 -24.52 -2.55
CA LYS A 260 -16.93 -25.17 -3.05
C LYS A 260 -18.03 -25.25 -1.99
N PHE A 261 -17.68 -25.58 -0.75
CA PHE A 261 -18.60 -25.60 0.37
C PHE A 261 -19.22 -24.21 0.64
N LEU A 262 -18.39 -23.16 0.68
CA LEU A 262 -18.86 -21.79 0.87
C LEU A 262 -19.77 -21.32 -0.29
N LEU A 263 -19.41 -21.64 -1.53
CA LEU A 263 -20.26 -21.33 -2.69
C LEU A 263 -21.62 -22.03 -2.60
N THR A 264 -21.64 -23.27 -2.11
CA THR A 264 -22.90 -24.00 -1.89
C THR A 264 -23.75 -23.31 -0.82
N LYS A 265 -23.14 -22.89 0.30
CA LYS A 265 -23.83 -22.16 1.37
C LYS A 265 -24.37 -20.81 0.92
N LEU A 266 -23.59 -20.05 0.13
CA LEU A 266 -24.04 -18.80 -0.47
C LEU A 266 -25.23 -19.01 -1.42
N GLY A 267 -25.23 -20.11 -2.19
CA GLY A 267 -26.37 -20.47 -3.04
C GLY A 267 -27.64 -20.79 -2.23
N GLU A 268 -27.51 -21.52 -1.12
CA GLU A 268 -28.61 -21.79 -0.19
C GLU A 268 -29.15 -20.50 0.46
N GLU A 269 -28.26 -19.60 0.88
CA GLU A 269 -28.64 -18.29 1.45
C GLU A 269 -29.38 -17.41 0.44
N ALA A 270 -28.86 -17.29 -0.79
CA ALA A 270 -29.53 -16.55 -1.84
C ALA A 270 -30.94 -17.11 -2.16
N ALA A 271 -31.12 -18.44 -2.12
CA ALA A 271 -32.43 -19.06 -2.29
C ALA A 271 -33.38 -18.74 -1.13
N ARG A 272 -32.88 -18.73 0.12
CA ARG A 272 -33.64 -18.31 1.30
C ARG A 272 -34.08 -16.85 1.16
N ASP A 273 -33.18 -15.95 0.79
CA ASP A 273 -33.47 -14.53 0.63
C ASP A 273 -34.53 -14.30 -0.45
N MET A 274 -34.43 -14.99 -1.58
CA MET A 274 -35.46 -14.96 -2.64
C MET A 274 -36.84 -15.37 -2.12
N THR A 275 -36.92 -16.42 -1.30
CA THR A 275 -38.21 -16.84 -0.71
C THR A 275 -38.75 -15.83 0.30
N ILE A 276 -37.88 -15.23 1.13
CA ILE A 276 -38.27 -14.18 2.09
C ILE A 276 -38.81 -12.97 1.34
N GLU A 277 -38.09 -12.49 0.32
CA GLU A 277 -38.50 -11.34 -0.50
C GLU A 277 -39.84 -11.61 -1.21
N GLN A 278 -40.06 -12.84 -1.68
CA GLN A 278 -41.35 -13.21 -2.26
C GLN A 278 -42.48 -13.18 -1.23
N CYS A 279 -42.23 -13.66 0.00
CA CYS A 279 -43.19 -13.56 1.11
C CYS A 279 -43.50 -12.11 1.47
N GLU A 280 -42.49 -11.24 1.51
CA GLU A 280 -42.65 -9.80 1.77
C GLU A 280 -43.49 -9.13 0.68
N ARG A 281 -43.20 -9.40 -0.60
CA ARG A 281 -44.01 -8.91 -1.73
C ARG A 281 -45.47 -9.33 -1.62
N ILE A 282 -45.75 -10.55 -1.18
CA ILE A 282 -47.13 -11.02 -0.94
C ILE A 282 -47.76 -10.24 0.21
N ARG A 283 -47.06 -10.09 1.34
CA ARG A 283 -47.54 -9.34 2.51
C ARG A 283 -47.84 -7.89 2.16
N GLU A 284 -46.95 -7.20 1.44
CA GLU A 284 -47.14 -5.83 0.98
C GLU A 284 -48.39 -5.70 0.10
N LYS A 285 -48.57 -6.58 -0.89
CA LYS A 285 -49.77 -6.59 -1.73
C LYS A 285 -51.05 -6.78 -0.90
N THR A 286 -51.03 -7.63 0.13
CA THR A 286 -52.18 -7.79 1.03
C THR A 286 -52.43 -6.55 1.89
N ALA A 287 -51.38 -5.90 2.39
CA ALA A 287 -51.48 -4.68 3.17
C ALA A 287 -52.04 -3.53 2.32
N GLN A 288 -51.55 -3.37 1.09
CA GLN A 288 -52.06 -2.38 0.13
C GLN A 288 -53.55 -2.61 -0.18
N LYS A 289 -53.98 -3.86 -0.41
CA LYS A 289 -55.40 -4.18 -0.61
C LYS A 289 -56.26 -3.81 0.60
N ARG A 290 -55.78 -4.09 1.82
CA ARG A 290 -56.47 -3.71 3.06
C ARG A 290 -56.56 -2.19 3.20
N GLN A 291 -55.47 -1.48 2.93
CA GLN A 291 -55.43 -0.03 2.97
C GLN A 291 -56.40 0.59 1.95
N ALA A 292 -56.38 0.14 0.70
CA ALA A 292 -57.31 0.61 -0.33
C ALA A 292 -58.77 0.34 0.02
N TYR A 293 -59.07 -0.77 0.69
CA TYR A 293 -60.42 -1.05 1.21
C TYR A 293 -60.84 -0.05 2.30
N LEU A 294 -59.94 0.24 3.24
CA LEU A 294 -60.19 1.22 4.30
C LEU A 294 -60.40 2.62 3.74
N GLU A 295 -59.57 3.05 2.78
CA GLU A 295 -59.70 4.34 2.10
C GLU A 295 -61.05 4.46 1.37
N LYS A 296 -61.48 3.40 0.66
CA LYS A 296 -62.82 3.35 0.05
C LYS A 296 -63.93 3.50 1.09
N LYS A 297 -63.82 2.83 2.25
CA LYS A 297 -64.81 2.91 3.33
C LYS A 297 -64.85 4.32 3.94
N ILE A 298 -63.68 4.93 4.18
CA ILE A 298 -63.57 6.31 4.67
C ILE A 298 -64.19 7.28 3.66
N HIS A 299 -63.92 7.10 2.37
CA HIS A 299 -64.48 7.94 1.31
C HIS A 299 -66.01 7.89 1.28
N ILE A 300 -66.60 6.70 1.41
CA ILE A 300 -68.06 6.53 1.47
C ILE A 300 -68.65 7.25 2.70
N ILE A 301 -68.02 7.10 3.87
CA ILE A 301 -68.47 7.76 5.09
C ILE A 301 -68.37 9.28 4.94
N TYR A 302 -67.25 9.77 4.43
CA TYR A 302 -67.03 11.20 4.18
C TYR A 302 -68.08 11.77 3.23
N GLN A 303 -68.36 11.11 2.10
CA GLN A 303 -69.41 11.53 1.18
C GLN A 303 -70.79 11.58 1.85
N LYS A 304 -71.12 10.60 2.71
CA LYS A 304 -72.38 10.60 3.48
C LYS A 304 -72.42 11.79 4.46
N CYS A 305 -71.35 12.04 5.20
CA CYS A 305 -71.24 13.18 6.12
C CYS A 305 -71.41 14.52 5.39
N VAL A 306 -70.74 14.70 4.25
CA VAL A 306 -70.88 15.91 3.42
C VAL A 306 -72.32 16.08 2.93
N LYS A 307 -72.95 15.02 2.42
CA LYS A 307 -74.37 15.07 2.01
C LYS A 307 -75.30 15.43 3.17
N MET A 308 -75.08 14.88 4.36
CA MET A 308 -75.85 15.23 5.57
C MET A 308 -75.64 16.68 5.98
N ALA A 309 -74.39 17.17 5.96
CA ALA A 309 -74.06 18.56 6.27
C ALA A 309 -74.71 19.54 5.28
N MET A 310 -74.70 19.24 3.99
CA MET A 310 -75.39 20.04 2.97
C MET A 310 -76.91 20.08 3.20
N LYS A 311 -77.54 18.93 3.50
CA LYS A 311 -78.97 18.87 3.86
C LYS A 311 -79.28 19.65 5.13
N LYS A 312 -78.41 19.60 6.15
CA LYS A 312 -78.57 20.36 7.40
C LYS A 312 -78.45 21.86 7.14
N ASN A 313 -77.45 22.30 6.38
CA ASN A 313 -77.29 23.69 5.98
C ASN A 313 -78.48 24.21 5.17
N GLN A 314 -79.06 23.43 4.25
CA GLN A 314 -80.26 23.81 3.51
C GLN A 314 -81.49 23.99 4.42
N LYS A 315 -81.60 23.22 5.51
CA LYS A 315 -82.69 23.37 6.50
C LYS A 315 -82.44 24.50 7.49
N GLU A 316 -81.18 24.74 7.88
CA GLU A 316 -80.80 25.76 8.86
C GLU A 316 -80.66 27.16 8.26
N GLU A 317 -80.30 27.30 6.98
CA GLU A 317 -80.24 28.57 6.25
C GLU A 317 -81.52 29.43 6.38
N PRO A 318 -82.74 28.90 6.09
CA PRO A 318 -83.96 29.70 6.20
C PRO A 318 -84.29 30.05 7.66
N VAL A 319 -83.97 29.17 8.61
CA VAL A 319 -84.15 29.41 10.05
C VAL A 319 -83.19 30.51 10.54
N ARG A 320 -81.93 30.46 10.10
CA ARG A 320 -80.89 31.45 10.44
C ARG A 320 -81.19 32.81 9.81
N LYS A 321 -81.72 32.85 8.58
CA LYS A 321 -82.21 34.07 7.91
C LYS A 321 -83.39 34.68 8.69
N LYS A 322 -84.37 33.87 9.11
CA LYS A 322 -85.49 34.32 9.97
C LYS A 322 -85.02 34.83 11.34
N ALA A 323 -84.05 34.16 11.98
CA ALA A 323 -83.50 34.58 13.26
C ALA A 323 -82.74 35.91 13.17
N LYS A 324 -81.92 36.11 12.13
CA LYS A 324 -81.24 37.39 11.86
C LYS A 324 -82.23 38.53 11.62
N MET A 325 -83.31 38.29 10.88
CA MET A 325 -84.37 39.28 10.66
C MET A 325 -85.07 39.66 11.98
N LYS A 326 -85.36 38.68 12.85
CA LYS A 326 -85.92 38.92 14.19
C LYS A 326 -84.96 39.69 15.10
N GLN A 327 -83.66 39.38 15.06
CA GLN A 327 -82.64 40.11 15.82
C GLN A 327 -82.51 41.57 15.33
N GLY A 328 -82.52 41.80 14.01
CA GLY A 328 -82.54 43.15 13.43
C GLY A 328 -83.78 43.96 13.82
N LEU A 329 -84.95 43.31 13.89
CA LEU A 329 -86.17 43.93 14.41
C LEU A 329 -86.06 44.27 15.91
N PHE A 330 -85.43 43.42 16.71
CA PHE A 330 -85.25 43.65 18.14
C PHE A 330 -84.26 44.78 18.44
N THR A 331 -83.16 44.88 17.68
CA THR A 331 -82.21 46.01 17.78
C THR A 331 -82.84 47.32 17.34
N PHE A 332 -83.64 47.30 16.27
CA PHE A 332 -84.40 48.47 15.82
C PHE A 332 -85.41 48.94 16.88
N LEU A 333 -86.13 48.02 17.52
CA LEU A 333 -87.04 48.37 18.62
C LEU A 333 -86.30 48.98 19.81
N LYS A 334 -85.16 48.42 20.21
CA LYS A 334 -84.31 48.97 21.28
C LYS A 334 -83.84 50.38 20.95
N LEU A 335 -83.50 50.66 19.70
CA LEU A 335 -83.08 52.00 19.25
C LEU A 335 -84.24 53.00 19.39
N ILE A 336 -85.45 52.61 18.97
CA ILE A 336 -86.65 53.45 19.11
C ILE A 336 -86.97 53.74 20.58
N THR A 337 -86.93 52.74 21.47
CA THR A 337 -87.18 52.98 22.90
C THR A 337 -86.13 53.92 23.50
N ARG A 338 -84.87 53.77 23.11
CA ARG A 338 -83.79 54.67 23.54
C ARG A 338 -84.01 56.10 23.03
N PHE A 339 -84.46 56.25 21.78
CA PHE A 339 -84.79 57.56 21.20
C PHE A 339 -85.98 58.24 21.91
N VAL A 340 -87.03 57.49 22.24
CA VAL A 340 -88.17 58.01 23.02
C VAL A 340 -87.76 58.42 24.44
N LEU A 341 -86.83 57.69 25.07
CA LEU A 341 -86.27 58.02 26.38
C LEU A 341 -85.41 59.30 26.33
N VAL A 342 -84.62 59.48 25.28
CA VAL A 342 -83.84 60.71 25.06
C VAL A 342 -84.77 61.91 24.84
N LEU A 343 -85.82 61.77 24.02
CA LEU A 343 -86.81 62.83 23.82
C LEU A 343 -87.57 63.20 25.11
N LYS A 344 -87.81 62.23 26.01
CA LYS A 344 -88.38 62.50 27.34
C LYS A 344 -87.46 63.33 28.23
N ASN A 345 -86.14 63.19 28.09
CA ASN A 345 -85.17 63.87 28.95
C ASN A 345 -84.80 65.28 28.46
N TYR A 346 -85.08 65.64 27.21
CA TYR A 346 -84.71 66.94 26.64
C TYR A 346 -85.85 67.97 26.57
N HIS A 347 -87.10 67.62 26.89
CA HIS A 347 -88.22 68.58 26.80
C HIS A 347 -89.34 68.31 27.83
N PRO A 348 -89.42 69.08 28.94
CA PRO A 348 -90.47 68.88 29.96
C PRO A 348 -91.86 69.41 29.59
N TYR A 349 -92.07 69.96 28.38
CA TYR A 349 -93.36 70.54 27.94
C TYR A 349 -93.83 70.05 26.55
N TYR A 350 -93.75 68.75 26.26
CA TYR A 350 -94.44 68.15 25.10
C TYR A 350 -95.52 67.16 25.55
N PRO A 351 -96.73 67.15 24.92
CA PRO A 351 -97.84 66.32 25.36
C PRO A 351 -97.57 64.83 25.08
N VAL A 352 -97.11 64.14 26.12
CA VAL A 352 -96.76 62.71 26.14
C VAL A 352 -97.88 61.79 25.62
N SER A 353 -99.15 62.25 25.68
CA SER A 353 -100.33 61.50 25.23
C SER A 353 -100.38 61.21 23.73
N ARG A 354 -99.79 62.03 22.86
CA ARG A 354 -99.83 61.82 21.38
C ARG A 354 -98.79 60.79 20.93
N MET A 355 -97.59 60.81 21.51
CA MET A 355 -96.54 59.82 21.23
C MET A 355 -96.85 58.44 21.81
N TYR A 356 -97.51 58.37 22.97
CA TYR A 356 -97.95 57.09 23.53
C TYR A 356 -99.03 56.43 22.63
N LYS A 357 -99.93 57.23 22.03
CA LYS A 357 -100.88 56.73 21.03
C LYS A 357 -100.19 56.20 19.77
N ILE A 358 -99.23 56.93 19.20
CA ILE A 358 -98.49 56.48 18.00
C ILE A 358 -97.68 55.21 18.29
N THR A 359 -97.04 55.11 19.45
CA THR A 359 -96.30 53.90 19.84
C THR A 359 -97.22 52.70 20.09
N GLN A 360 -98.42 52.90 20.65
CA GLN A 360 -99.43 51.84 20.78
C GLN A 360 -100.04 51.44 19.42
N GLN A 361 -100.25 52.39 18.51
CA GLN A 361 -100.74 52.15 17.15
C GLN A 361 -99.69 51.37 16.33
N ASN A 362 -98.42 51.74 16.42
CA ASN A 362 -97.31 51.02 15.81
C ASN A 362 -97.14 49.61 16.40
N LYS A 363 -97.30 49.43 17.72
CA LYS A 363 -97.32 48.09 18.35
C LYS A 363 -98.48 47.23 17.82
N ARG A 364 -99.66 47.80 17.57
CA ARG A 364 -100.81 47.09 16.97
C ARG A 364 -100.57 46.72 15.50
N ILE A 365 -99.96 47.60 14.71
CA ILE A 365 -99.62 47.35 13.29
C ILE A 365 -98.54 46.26 13.18
N ILE A 366 -97.52 46.28 14.04
CA ILE A 366 -96.48 45.25 14.10
C ILE A 366 -97.08 43.89 14.52
N LYS A 367 -98.00 43.85 15.49
CA LYS A 367 -98.73 42.63 15.85
C LYS A 367 -99.61 42.09 14.70
N LYS A 368 -100.24 42.97 13.90
CA LYS A 368 -101.00 42.56 12.71
C LYS A 368 -100.09 42.01 11.59
N LYS A 369 -98.96 42.65 11.29
CA LYS A 369 -97.99 42.16 10.29
C LYS A 369 -97.31 40.85 10.70
N ALA A 370 -97.07 40.64 12.00
CA ALA A 370 -96.56 39.37 12.52
C ALA A 370 -97.57 38.21 12.42
N LYS A 371 -98.89 38.48 12.40
CA LYS A 371 -99.95 37.48 12.17
C LYS A 371 -100.18 37.14 10.68
N HIS A 372 -99.66 37.92 9.73
CA HIS A 372 -99.80 37.69 8.28
C HIS A 372 -98.52 37.18 7.60
N GLN A 373 -97.47 36.87 8.38
CA GLN A 373 -96.25 36.17 7.91
C GLN A 373 -96.18 34.72 8.42
N ILE A 374 -97.34 34.13 8.70
CA ILE A 374 -97.52 32.69 8.93
C ILE A 374 -98.26 32.15 7.71
N PRO A 375 -97.57 31.51 6.74
CA PRO A 375 -98.12 30.34 6.07
C PRO A 375 -98.15 29.14 7.03
#